data_AF-A0AAE9ZWC8-F1
#
_entry.id   AF-A0AAE9ZWC8-F1
#
_cell.length_a   1.000
_cell.length_b   1.000
_cell.length_c   1.000
_cell.angle_alpha   90.00
_cell.angle_beta   90.00
_cell.angle_gamma   90.00
#
_symmetry.space_group_name_H-M   'P 1'
#
loop_
_entity.id
_entity.type
_entity.pdbx_description
1 polymer ?
#
loop_
_entity_poly.entity_id
_entity_poly.type
_entity_poly.pdbx_seq_one_letter_code
_entity_poly.pdbx_strand_id
1 'polypeptide(L)'
;MRPLNIRIILGALALGLLGTAGWAQRADVLPPQRRVATVEQAVHMLDRGGDESLPDDLNNPFFPNSMKPKPNAPAPAPAAPGEPEVVQPTGPSNDYDLLETIAPELNPSGTMILGGQPLLLFGQKKIRVGDQLPIIYQGKRYTLTISDIESSFFTIRLGEAEYTRPIKNDN
;
A
#
# COMPACT_ATOMS: atom_id res chain seq x y z
N MET A 1 -28.96 14.97 84.42
CA MET A 1 -28.60 16.27 83.82
C MET A 1 -27.85 16.00 82.51
N ARG A 2 -28.35 16.57 81.41
CA ARG A 2 -27.71 16.67 80.06
C ARG A 2 -26.45 17.58 80.12
N PRO A 3 -25.65 17.82 79.04
CA PRO A 3 -25.32 17.07 77.80
C PRO A 3 -23.79 17.18 77.40
N LEU A 4 -23.47 16.91 76.12
CA LEU A 4 -22.30 17.37 75.31
C LEU A 4 -21.05 16.46 75.36
N ASN A 5 -20.47 15.91 74.28
CA ASN A 5 -20.15 16.43 72.93
C ASN A 5 -20.25 15.26 71.89
N ILE A 6 -21.00 15.33 70.79
CA ILE A 6 -20.84 16.12 69.55
C ILE A 6 -19.61 15.70 68.72
N ARG A 7 -19.95 14.93 67.67
CA ARG A 7 -19.41 14.91 66.30
C ARG A 7 -17.98 14.42 66.14
N ILE A 8 -17.84 13.28 65.46
CA ILE A 8 -16.87 13.10 64.36
C ILE A 8 -17.21 11.78 63.64
N ILE A 9 -17.52 11.94 62.35
CA ILE A 9 -17.38 10.95 61.27
C ILE A 9 -18.30 9.73 61.33
N LEU A 10 -19.45 9.80 60.66
CA LEU A 10 -19.92 8.72 59.77
C LEU A 10 -21.03 9.26 58.84
N GLY A 11 -20.78 10.41 58.20
CA GLY A 11 -21.62 10.93 57.13
C GLY A 11 -20.93 10.69 55.80
N ALA A 12 -21.68 10.17 54.83
CA ALA A 12 -21.32 9.95 53.42
C ALA A 12 -20.65 8.62 53.05
N LEU A 13 -21.37 7.50 53.24
CA LEU A 13 -21.13 6.29 52.43
C LEU A 13 -22.43 5.56 52.04
N ALA A 14 -23.48 6.32 51.71
CA ALA A 14 -24.74 5.76 51.22
C ALA A 14 -25.38 6.75 50.23
N LEU A 15 -24.81 6.84 49.03
CA LEU A 15 -25.52 7.33 47.84
C LEU A 15 -24.78 6.86 46.57
N GLY A 16 -24.56 5.55 46.48
CA GLY A 16 -24.25 4.89 45.22
C GLY A 16 -25.55 4.48 44.54
N LEU A 17 -25.55 4.59 43.21
CA LEU A 17 -26.53 4.04 42.26
C LEU A 17 -27.80 4.88 42.06
N LEU A 18 -27.80 5.69 40.98
CA LEU A 18 -28.73 5.61 39.84
C LEU A 18 -28.63 6.93 39.06
N GLY A 19 -27.81 6.95 38.01
CA GLY A 19 -27.63 8.16 37.20
C GLY A 19 -26.70 8.01 36.00
N THR A 20 -26.74 6.90 35.27
CA THR A 20 -26.08 6.77 33.97
C THR A 20 -27.09 6.32 32.91
N ALA A 21 -28.11 7.15 32.68
CA ALA A 21 -28.96 7.00 31.52
C ALA A 21 -28.26 7.57 30.27
N GLY A 22 -27.69 6.68 29.47
CA GLY A 22 -27.68 6.78 28.00
C GLY A 22 -26.87 7.90 27.37
N TRP A 23 -25.53 7.76 27.35
CA TRP A 23 -24.78 8.28 26.22
C TRP A 23 -25.15 7.41 25.01
N ALA A 24 -26.14 7.87 24.23
CA ALA A 24 -26.42 7.26 22.93
C ALA A 24 -25.12 7.30 22.12
N GLN A 25 -24.55 6.14 21.82
CA GLN A 25 -23.49 6.04 20.84
C GLN A 25 -24.07 6.52 19.51
N ARG A 26 -23.88 7.80 19.21
CA ARG A 26 -24.14 8.32 17.87
C ARG A 26 -23.17 7.59 16.98
N ALA A 27 -23.69 6.68 16.17
CA ALA A 27 -22.90 6.13 15.09
C ALA A 27 -22.44 7.30 14.22
N ASP A 28 -21.13 7.41 13.97
CA ASP A 28 -20.56 8.37 13.00
C ASP A 28 -21.08 8.11 11.58
N VAL A 29 -21.78 6.99 11.39
CA VAL A 29 -22.39 6.58 10.15
C VAL A 29 -23.85 7.06 10.10
N LEU A 30 -24.17 7.76 9.02
CA LEU A 30 -25.53 8.20 8.71
C LEU A 30 -26.51 7.01 8.70
N PRO A 31 -27.79 7.23 9.07
CA PRO A 31 -28.83 6.21 8.97
C PRO A 31 -28.86 5.58 7.57
N PRO A 32 -29.17 4.27 7.43
CA PRO A 32 -29.11 3.55 6.16
C PRO A 32 -29.79 4.28 4.99
N GLN A 33 -30.95 4.88 5.23
CA GLN A 33 -31.73 5.63 4.25
C GLN A 33 -30.97 6.84 3.66
N ARG A 34 -30.17 7.54 4.48
CA ARG A 34 -29.39 8.70 4.04
C ARG A 34 -28.15 8.28 3.24
N ARG A 35 -27.58 7.11 3.54
CA ARG A 35 -26.43 6.58 2.80
C ARG A 35 -26.79 6.22 1.36
N VAL A 36 -27.96 5.61 1.14
CA VAL A 36 -28.41 5.22 -0.21
C VAL A 36 -28.47 6.43 -1.13
N ALA A 37 -29.09 7.53 -0.68
CA ALA A 37 -29.19 8.76 -1.47
C ALA A 37 -27.81 9.37 -1.82
N THR A 38 -26.85 9.37 -0.89
CA THR A 38 -25.50 9.89 -1.15
C THR A 38 -24.73 9.00 -2.13
N VAL A 39 -24.90 7.67 -2.03
CA VAL A 39 -24.25 6.72 -2.94
C VAL A 39 -24.83 6.86 -4.35
N GLU A 40 -26.14 6.93 -4.50
CA GLU A 40 -26.80 7.13 -5.81
C GLU A 40 -26.35 8.43 -6.48
N GLN A 41 -26.23 9.52 -5.72
CA GLN A 41 -25.72 10.78 -6.23
C GLN A 41 -24.26 10.67 -6.69
N ALA A 42 -23.41 9.95 -5.95
CA ALA A 42 -22.03 9.70 -6.34
C ALA A 42 -21.94 8.84 -7.61
N VAL A 43 -22.76 7.79 -7.73
CA VAL A 43 -22.84 6.94 -8.92
C VAL A 43 -23.23 7.77 -10.15
N HIS A 44 -24.22 8.68 -10.03
CA HIS A 44 -24.61 9.56 -11.12
C HIS A 44 -23.49 10.55 -11.52
N MET A 45 -22.63 10.96 -10.60
CA MET A 45 -21.47 11.82 -10.94
C MET A 45 -20.34 11.04 -11.62
N LEU A 46 -20.27 9.73 -11.38
CA LEU A 46 -19.29 8.84 -11.98
C LEU A 46 -19.71 8.33 -13.36
N ASP A 47 -21.00 8.44 -13.71
CA ASP A 47 -21.51 8.09 -15.02
C ASP A 47 -21.08 9.13 -16.07
N ARG A 48 -19.81 9.05 -16.43
CA ARG A 48 -19.23 9.76 -17.56
C ARG A 48 -19.72 9.01 -18.80
N GLY A 49 -20.84 9.48 -19.35
CA GLY A 49 -21.50 8.90 -20.51
C GLY A 49 -20.51 8.35 -21.55
N GLY A 50 -20.81 7.12 -21.98
CA GLY A 50 -19.92 6.15 -22.62
C GLY A 50 -18.79 6.69 -23.50
N ASP A 51 -17.66 5.99 -23.41
CA ASP A 51 -16.44 6.22 -24.18
C ASP A 51 -16.72 6.34 -25.68
N GLU A 52 -16.89 7.57 -26.15
CA GLU A 52 -16.76 7.89 -27.56
C GLU A 52 -15.33 7.51 -27.95
N SER A 53 -15.20 6.37 -28.64
CA SER A 53 -13.92 5.89 -29.12
C SER A 53 -13.33 6.95 -30.04
N LEU A 54 -12.17 7.46 -29.65
CA LEU A 54 -11.47 8.49 -30.40
C LEU A 54 -11.21 8.03 -31.84
N PRO A 55 -11.26 8.93 -32.84
CA PRO A 55 -10.94 8.57 -34.21
C PRO A 55 -9.50 8.03 -34.32
N ASP A 56 -9.33 6.89 -34.99
CA ASP A 56 -8.01 6.23 -35.16
C ASP A 56 -6.96 7.12 -35.82
N ASP A 57 -7.42 8.06 -36.65
CA ASP A 57 -6.61 9.01 -37.42
C ASP A 57 -6.22 10.27 -36.63
N LEU A 58 -6.57 10.37 -35.34
CA LEU A 58 -6.16 11.51 -34.53
C LEU A 58 -4.63 11.49 -34.31
N ASN A 59 -3.95 12.46 -34.90
CA ASN A 59 -2.51 12.62 -34.77
C ASN A 59 -2.18 13.17 -33.36
N ASN A 60 -1.78 12.28 -32.46
CA ASN A 60 -1.41 12.65 -31.10
C ASN A 60 -0.03 13.33 -31.09
N PRO A 61 0.10 14.61 -30.69
CA PRO A 61 1.39 15.30 -30.67
C PRO A 61 2.36 14.72 -29.64
N PHE A 62 1.88 13.94 -28.67
CA PHE A 62 2.69 13.23 -27.67
C PHE A 62 3.08 11.81 -28.12
N PHE A 63 2.39 11.27 -29.12
CA PHE A 63 2.66 9.95 -29.71
C PHE A 63 2.50 10.02 -31.23
N PRO A 64 3.53 10.51 -31.94
CA PRO A 64 3.45 10.63 -33.40
C PRO A 64 3.23 9.26 -34.04
N ASN A 65 2.44 9.24 -35.13
CA ASN A 65 2.01 8.00 -35.81
C ASN A 65 3.17 7.07 -36.23
N SER A 66 4.41 7.55 -36.30
CA SER A 66 5.62 6.75 -36.55
C SER A 66 5.97 5.77 -35.42
N MET A 67 5.43 5.95 -34.22
CA MET A 67 5.65 5.08 -33.05
C MET A 67 4.47 4.13 -32.78
N LYS A 68 3.37 4.22 -33.54
CA LYS A 68 2.26 3.26 -33.41
C LYS A 68 2.71 1.88 -33.94
N PRO A 69 2.64 0.80 -33.14
CA PRO A 69 2.97 -0.54 -33.62
C PRO A 69 2.02 -0.97 -34.75
N LYS A 70 2.58 -1.54 -35.82
CA LYS A 70 1.80 -1.97 -36.99
C LYS A 70 0.83 -3.10 -36.62
N PRO A 71 -0.45 -3.05 -37.04
CA PRO A 71 -1.48 -4.04 -36.68
C PRO A 71 -1.29 -5.46 -37.26
N ASN A 72 -0.17 -5.74 -37.93
CA ASN A 72 0.15 -7.06 -38.50
C ASN A 72 1.22 -7.84 -37.71
N ALA A 73 1.57 -7.42 -36.48
CA ALA A 73 2.18 -8.35 -35.54
C ALA A 73 1.08 -9.30 -35.04
N PRO A 74 1.27 -10.63 -35.03
CA PRO A 74 0.25 -11.55 -34.57
C PRO A 74 -0.10 -11.22 -33.11
N ALA A 75 -1.32 -10.73 -32.91
CA ALA A 75 -1.91 -10.58 -31.59
C ALA A 75 -2.06 -11.98 -30.95
N PRO A 76 -1.80 -12.13 -29.64
CA PRO A 76 -2.36 -13.27 -28.91
C PRO A 76 -3.89 -13.23 -29.05
N ALA A 77 -4.50 -14.39 -29.30
CA ALA A 77 -5.90 -14.55 -29.68
C ALA A 77 -6.88 -13.78 -28.75
N PRO A 78 -7.95 -13.17 -29.29
CA PRO A 78 -8.98 -12.53 -28.48
C PRO A 78 -9.79 -13.60 -27.73
N ALA A 79 -9.79 -13.51 -26.40
CA ALA A 79 -10.69 -14.26 -25.53
C ALA A 79 -12.14 -13.76 -25.72
N ALA A 80 -13.09 -14.68 -25.53
CA ALA A 80 -14.51 -14.50 -25.73
C ALA A 80 -15.12 -13.39 -24.81
N PRO A 81 -16.23 -12.74 -25.23
CA PRO A 81 -16.86 -11.67 -24.46
C PRO A 81 -17.73 -12.26 -23.35
N GLY A 82 -17.34 -12.06 -22.08
CA GLY A 82 -18.15 -12.52 -20.95
C GLY A 82 -17.58 -12.41 -19.54
N GLU A 83 -16.38 -11.87 -19.32
CA GLU A 83 -15.80 -11.74 -17.98
C GLU A 83 -15.40 -10.28 -17.70
N PRO A 84 -15.63 -9.79 -16.47
CA PRO A 84 -15.44 -8.38 -16.14
C PRO A 84 -13.99 -7.97 -16.40
N GLU A 85 -13.83 -6.91 -17.18
CA GLU A 85 -12.56 -6.23 -17.42
C GLU A 85 -11.98 -5.79 -16.07
N VAL A 86 -11.13 -6.65 -15.52
CA VAL A 86 -10.16 -6.24 -14.52
C VAL A 86 -9.26 -5.26 -15.24
N VAL A 87 -9.41 -3.98 -14.90
CA VAL A 87 -8.47 -2.91 -15.22
C VAL A 87 -7.09 -3.44 -14.87
N GLN A 88 -6.34 -3.90 -15.87
CA GLN A 88 -4.95 -4.27 -15.68
C GLN A 88 -4.23 -2.96 -15.35
N PRO A 89 -3.69 -2.79 -14.14
CA PRO A 89 -2.78 -1.69 -13.92
C PRO A 89 -1.65 -1.88 -14.93
N THR A 90 -1.25 -0.83 -15.61
CA THR A 90 0.03 -0.82 -16.30
C THR A 90 1.13 -0.80 -15.23
N GLY A 91 1.37 -1.97 -14.63
CA GLY A 91 2.60 -2.37 -13.96
C GLY A 91 2.80 -3.85 -14.33
N PRO A 92 3.98 -4.47 -14.20
CA PRO A 92 5.28 -4.03 -13.72
C PRO A 92 6.42 -4.58 -14.61
N SER A 93 6.30 -4.60 -15.94
CA SER A 93 7.38 -5.19 -16.77
C SER A 93 8.70 -4.43 -16.59
N ASN A 94 8.67 -3.10 -16.59
CA ASN A 94 9.90 -2.30 -16.48
C ASN A 94 10.48 -2.28 -15.06
N ASP A 95 9.63 -2.25 -14.03
CA ASP A 95 10.10 -2.18 -12.64
C ASP A 95 10.76 -3.50 -12.20
N TYR A 96 10.24 -4.64 -12.65
CA TYR A 96 10.88 -5.93 -12.42
C TYR A 96 12.20 -6.05 -13.18
N ASP A 97 12.25 -5.66 -14.46
CA ASP A 97 13.49 -5.64 -15.26
C ASP A 97 14.55 -4.72 -14.64
N LEU A 98 14.13 -3.57 -14.09
CA LEU A 98 15.01 -2.67 -13.33
C LEU A 98 15.52 -3.32 -12.06
N LEU A 99 14.65 -3.98 -11.28
CA LEU A 99 15.06 -4.72 -10.09
C LEU A 99 16.06 -5.83 -10.42
N GLU A 100 15.82 -6.59 -11.49
CA GLU A 100 16.73 -7.65 -11.96
C GLU A 100 18.10 -7.08 -12.32
N THR A 101 18.16 -5.88 -12.90
CA THR A 101 19.43 -5.26 -13.29
C THR A 101 20.15 -4.57 -12.11
N ILE A 102 19.41 -4.01 -11.16
CA ILE A 102 19.94 -3.33 -9.97
C ILE A 102 20.38 -4.33 -8.91
N ALA A 103 19.65 -5.44 -8.78
CA ALA A 103 19.87 -6.41 -7.71
C ALA A 103 21.30 -6.96 -7.67
N PRO A 104 22.00 -7.26 -8.79
CA PRO A 104 23.40 -7.68 -8.80
C PRO A 104 24.38 -6.61 -8.29
N GLU A 105 24.08 -5.32 -8.46
CA GLU A 105 24.94 -4.22 -7.99
C GLU A 105 24.87 -4.04 -6.47
N LEU A 106 23.77 -4.49 -5.86
CA LEU A 106 23.64 -4.50 -4.41
C LEU A 106 24.63 -5.53 -3.85
N ASN A 107 25.65 -5.10 -3.11
CA ASN A 107 26.61 -6.00 -2.48
C ASN A 107 26.34 -6.06 -0.96
N PRO A 108 25.38 -6.90 -0.51
CA PRO A 108 25.18 -7.11 0.92
C PRO A 108 26.41 -7.83 1.49
N SER A 109 26.89 -7.36 2.63
CA SER A 109 28.00 -7.97 3.36
C SER A 109 27.56 -9.21 4.15
N GLY A 110 26.26 -9.37 4.40
CA GLY A 110 25.70 -10.48 5.18
C GLY A 110 24.46 -10.08 5.98
N THR A 111 24.05 -10.93 6.91
CA THR A 111 22.94 -10.66 7.84
C THR A 111 23.37 -10.78 9.29
N MET A 112 22.71 -10.03 10.18
CA MET A 112 22.80 -10.26 11.63
C MET A 112 21.40 -10.27 12.24
N ILE A 113 21.25 -10.97 13.36
CA ILE A 113 20.05 -10.88 14.18
C ILE A 113 20.37 -10.00 15.39
N LEU A 114 19.64 -8.91 15.58
CA LEU A 114 19.79 -8.02 16.74
C LEU A 114 18.45 -7.89 17.46
N GLY A 115 18.38 -8.33 18.72
CA GLY A 115 17.14 -8.28 19.49
C GLY A 115 16.00 -9.12 18.90
N GLY A 116 16.33 -10.20 18.17
CA GLY A 116 15.35 -11.07 17.51
C GLY A 116 14.87 -10.57 16.14
N GLN A 117 15.36 -9.43 15.64
CA GLN A 117 15.03 -8.94 14.31
C GLN A 117 16.17 -9.24 13.33
N PRO A 118 15.89 -9.74 12.11
CA PRO A 118 16.90 -9.88 11.06
C PRO A 118 17.26 -8.50 10.48
N LEU A 119 18.55 -8.26 10.29
CA LEU A 119 19.11 -7.07 9.65
C LEU A 119 20.02 -7.48 8.51
N LEU A 120 19.89 -6.77 7.39
CA LEU A 120 20.75 -6.87 6.22
C LEU A 120 21.89 -5.85 6.33
N LEU A 121 23.11 -6.30 6.10
CA LEU A 121 24.31 -5.48 6.21
C LEU A 121 24.75 -5.03 4.82
N PHE A 122 24.89 -3.72 4.63
CA PHE A 122 25.50 -3.11 3.45
C PHE A 122 26.74 -2.34 3.90
N GLY A 123 27.88 -3.02 3.94
CA GLY A 123 29.11 -2.48 4.51
C GLY A 123 28.91 -2.04 5.96
N GLN A 124 28.91 -0.73 6.22
CA GLN A 124 28.69 -0.16 7.55
C GLN A 124 27.21 0.13 7.85
N LYS A 125 26.33 0.12 6.83
CA LYS A 125 24.90 0.41 6.99
C LYS A 125 24.15 -0.86 7.38
N LYS A 126 23.28 -0.74 8.37
CA LYS A 126 22.37 -1.80 8.82
C LYS A 126 20.97 -1.45 8.34
N ILE A 127 20.33 -2.37 7.64
CA ILE A 127 19.01 -2.17 7.04
C ILE A 127 18.06 -3.22 7.59
N ARG A 128 16.87 -2.80 8.00
CA ARG A 128 15.80 -3.66 8.51
C ARG A 128 14.76 -3.94 7.43
N VAL A 129 13.90 -4.92 7.69
CA VAL A 129 12.68 -5.10 6.92
C VAL A 129 11.84 -3.82 7.02
N GLY A 130 11.38 -3.32 5.88
CA GLY A 130 10.63 -2.06 5.72
C GLY A 130 11.49 -0.82 5.51
N ASP A 131 12.81 -0.90 5.68
CA ASP A 131 13.69 0.25 5.46
C ASP A 131 13.82 0.58 3.97
N GLN A 132 13.96 1.88 3.70
CA GLN A 132 14.15 2.43 2.36
C GLN A 132 15.63 2.63 2.04
N LEU A 133 16.05 2.12 0.88
CA LEU A 133 17.38 2.25 0.33
C LEU A 133 17.35 3.13 -0.92
N PRO A 134 17.71 4.42 -0.81
CA PRO A 134 17.86 5.28 -1.98
C PRO A 134 19.13 4.89 -2.74
N ILE A 135 18.97 4.59 -4.02
CA ILE A 135 20.06 4.28 -4.95
C ILE A 135 19.98 5.20 -6.17
N ILE A 136 21.08 5.32 -6.89
CA ILE A 136 21.11 6.02 -8.17
C ILE A 136 21.50 5.00 -9.23
N TYR A 137 20.60 4.75 -10.18
CA TYR A 137 20.81 3.82 -11.27
C TYR A 137 20.49 4.52 -12.59
N GLN A 138 21.41 4.45 -13.56
CA GLN A 138 21.31 5.15 -14.85
C GLN A 138 20.99 6.67 -14.72
N GLY A 139 21.56 7.33 -13.71
CA GLY A 139 21.34 8.77 -13.46
C GLY A 139 19.97 9.11 -12.86
N LYS A 140 19.12 8.13 -12.57
CA LYS A 140 17.83 8.30 -11.90
C LYS A 140 17.92 7.80 -10.46
N ARG A 141 17.26 8.49 -9.53
CA ARG A 141 17.20 8.07 -8.12
C ARG A 141 15.98 7.18 -7.92
N TYR A 142 16.22 5.99 -7.38
CA TYR A 142 15.18 5.03 -7.01
C TYR A 142 15.22 4.79 -5.51
N THR A 143 14.05 4.51 -4.93
CA THR A 143 13.93 4.17 -3.51
C THR A 143 13.45 2.74 -3.43
N LEU A 144 14.37 1.84 -3.12
CA LEU A 144 14.05 0.43 -2.90
C LEU A 144 13.57 0.24 -1.47
N THR A 145 12.69 -0.71 -1.23
CA THR A 145 12.30 -1.14 0.12
C THR A 145 12.71 -2.58 0.33
N ILE A 146 13.26 -2.91 1.50
CA ILE A 146 13.49 -4.31 1.84
C ILE A 146 12.18 -4.90 2.37
N SER A 147 11.57 -5.83 1.64
CA SER A 147 10.31 -6.46 2.06
C SER A 147 10.53 -7.66 2.97
N ASP A 148 11.65 -8.38 2.78
CA ASP A 148 11.97 -9.55 3.59
C ASP A 148 13.48 -9.78 3.71
N ILE A 149 13.91 -10.33 4.85
CA ILE A 149 15.32 -10.64 5.15
C ILE A 149 15.39 -12.00 5.82
N GLU A 150 15.99 -12.96 5.12
CA GLU A 150 16.36 -14.25 5.66
C GLU A 150 17.89 -14.39 5.75
N SER A 151 18.36 -15.48 6.38
CA SER A 151 19.79 -15.73 6.56
C SER A 151 20.55 -15.91 5.25
N SER A 152 19.87 -16.40 4.20
CA SER A 152 20.48 -16.79 2.93
C SER A 152 19.98 -15.98 1.74
N PHE A 153 18.82 -15.34 1.86
CA PHE A 153 18.20 -14.54 0.80
C PHE A 153 17.53 -13.30 1.37
N PHE A 154 17.27 -12.33 0.50
CA PHE A 154 16.54 -11.12 0.83
C PHE A 154 15.67 -10.71 -0.34
N THR A 155 14.57 -10.03 -0.03
CA THR A 155 13.62 -9.54 -1.02
C THR A 155 13.61 -8.03 -1.03
N ILE A 156 13.75 -7.48 -2.23
CA ILE A 156 13.67 -6.04 -2.48
C ILE A 156 12.39 -5.74 -3.25
N ARG A 157 11.78 -4.59 -2.94
CA ARG A 157 10.56 -4.10 -3.56
C ARG A 157 10.79 -2.71 -4.16
N LEU A 158 10.30 -2.50 -5.37
CA LEU A 158 10.18 -1.21 -6.04
C LEU A 158 8.73 -1.05 -6.49
N GLY A 159 7.99 -0.14 -5.87
CA GLY A 159 6.55 0.00 -6.12
C GLY A 159 5.80 -1.29 -5.77
N GLU A 160 5.24 -1.96 -6.78
CA GLU A 160 4.54 -3.25 -6.67
C GLU A 160 5.39 -4.45 -7.09
N ALA A 161 6.57 -4.21 -7.68
CA ALA A 161 7.47 -5.28 -8.12
C ALA A 161 8.35 -5.78 -6.97
N GLU A 162 8.55 -7.10 -6.89
CA GLU A 162 9.39 -7.75 -5.89
C GLU A 162 10.44 -8.63 -6.57
N TYR A 163 11.64 -8.64 -6.01
CA TYR A 163 12.73 -9.47 -6.48
C TYR A 163 13.47 -10.09 -5.30
N THR A 164 13.53 -11.42 -5.27
CA THR A 164 14.22 -12.19 -4.23
C THR A 164 15.54 -12.70 -4.76
N ARG A 165 16.61 -12.52 -3.97
CA ARG A 165 17.94 -13.02 -4.34
C ARG A 165 18.75 -13.55 -3.16
N PRO A 166 19.72 -14.42 -3.41
CA PRO A 166 20.64 -14.88 -2.37
C PRO A 166 21.61 -13.76 -1.95
N ILE A 167 22.00 -13.80 -0.68
CA ILE A 167 22.95 -12.87 -0.04
C ILE A 167 24.38 -13.23 -0.41
N LYS A 168 24.67 -14.54 -0.41
CA LYS A 168 25.95 -15.06 -0.86
C LYS A 168 25.81 -15.40 -2.35
N ASN A 169 26.62 -14.76 -3.19
CA ASN A 169 26.81 -15.25 -4.54
C ASN A 169 27.67 -16.51 -4.41
N ASP A 170 27.08 -17.69 -4.62
CA ASP A 170 27.84 -18.92 -4.78
C ASP A 170 28.72 -18.75 -6.02
N ASN A 171 30.01 -18.53 -5.78
CA ASN A 171 31.07 -18.52 -6.78
C ASN A 171 32.14 -19.50 -6.35
#